data_AF-A9KQZ6-F1
#
_entry.id   AF-A9KQZ6-F1
#
_cell.length_a   1.000
_cell.length_b   1.000
_cell.length_c   1.000
_cell.angle_alpha   90.00
_cell.angle_beta   90.00
_cell.angle_gamma   90.00
#
_symmetry.space_group_name_H-M   'P 1'
#
loop_
_entity.id
_entity.type
_entity.pdbx_description
1 polymer ?
#
loop_
_entity_poly.entity_id
_entity_poly.type
_entity_poly.pdbx_seq_one_letter_code
_entity_poly.pdbx_strand_id
1 'polypeptide(L)'
;MDCMNYEFTRRQLDLSNELRDLWQQHVLWTRSFIISTAASLGDLEPVTKRLMRNPTDFGNLFRLFYGRQTALEFEDLFTQHLQLAGELVNALKKGDTAAADEARRKWYENADEIVTFLAEINPYWDVEDWRDFFDSHLQMTEQEAVLRLSGKYAEDVAIFDEIEEEALKMADEMFEGLIKQFYVC
;
A
#
# COMPACT_ATOMS: atom_id res chain seq x y z
N MET A 1 -7.18 31.14 10.92
CA MET A 1 -6.33 29.94 10.86
C MET A 1 -5.59 29.89 12.17
N ASP A 2 -6.15 29.16 13.12
CA ASP A 2 -5.43 28.80 14.34
C ASP A 2 -4.48 27.69 13.92
N CYS A 3 -3.18 27.97 13.85
CA CYS A 3 -2.19 26.90 13.81
C CYS A 3 -2.31 26.20 15.17
N MET A 4 -3.01 25.07 15.24
CA MET A 4 -2.88 24.20 16.40
C MET A 4 -1.41 23.81 16.46
N ASN A 5 -0.69 24.31 17.48
CA ASN A 5 0.72 24.05 17.70
C ASN A 5 0.93 22.57 18.07
N TYR A 6 0.87 21.70 17.06
CA TYR A 6 1.50 20.39 17.15
C TYR A 6 2.98 20.60 16.88
N GLU A 7 3.76 20.74 17.96
CA GLU A 7 5.21 20.72 17.87
C GLU A 7 5.66 19.26 17.73
N PHE A 8 5.91 18.82 16.50
CA PHE A 8 6.60 17.56 16.28
C PHE A 8 8.09 17.71 16.59
N THR A 9 8.65 16.71 17.26
CA THR A 9 10.09 16.62 17.41
C THR A 9 10.74 16.26 16.09
N ARG A 10 12.06 16.46 15.98
CA ARG A 10 12.79 16.12 14.76
C ARG A 10 12.61 14.64 14.38
N ARG A 11 12.62 13.76 15.38
CA ARG A 11 12.46 12.31 15.20
C ARG A 11 11.05 11.94 14.72
N GLN A 12 10.03 12.60 15.26
CA GLN A 12 8.65 12.41 14.81
C GLN A 12 8.48 12.87 13.35
N LEU A 13 9.05 14.01 12.98
CA LEU A 13 9.01 14.50 11.60
C LEU A 13 9.75 13.57 10.63
N ASP A 14 10.93 13.08 11.01
CA ASP A 14 11.69 12.14 10.18
C ASP A 14 10.92 10.81 9.99
N LEU A 15 10.26 10.29 11.03
CA LEU A 15 9.40 9.10 10.94
C LEU A 15 8.17 9.32 10.04
N SER A 16 7.48 10.46 10.19
CA SER A 16 6.33 10.80 9.33
C SER A 16 6.75 10.86 7.86
N ASN A 17 7.89 11.50 7.56
CA ASN A 17 8.41 11.56 6.20
C ASN A 17 8.80 10.19 5.65
N GLU A 18 9.40 9.32 6.46
CA GLU A 18 9.76 7.96 6.06
C GLU A 18 8.52 7.11 5.74
N LEU A 19 7.47 7.19 6.57
CA LEU A 19 6.20 6.50 6.31
C LEU A 19 5.50 7.01 5.04
N ARG A 20 5.46 8.33 4.85
CA ARG A 20 4.89 8.93 3.64
C ARG A 20 5.67 8.50 2.39
N ASP A 21 6.99 8.46 2.45
CA ASP A 21 7.82 7.97 1.34
C ASP A 21 7.54 6.48 1.05
N LEU A 22 7.42 5.61 2.06
CA LEU A 22 7.13 4.19 1.87
C LEU A 22 5.76 3.95 1.21
N TRP A 23 4.71 4.63 1.67
CA TRP A 23 3.36 4.53 1.09
C TRP A 23 3.26 5.16 -0.30
N GLN A 24 3.94 6.29 -0.53
CA GLN A 24 4.03 6.91 -1.86
C GLN A 24 4.76 6.00 -2.85
N GLN A 25 5.87 5.38 -2.42
CA GLN A 25 6.57 4.38 -3.24
C GLN A 25 5.70 3.16 -3.51
N HIS A 26 4.91 2.70 -2.54
CA HIS A 26 3.97 1.59 -2.73
C HIS A 26 3.04 1.88 -3.92
N VAL A 27 2.32 3.01 -3.90
CA VAL A 27 1.36 3.33 -4.97
C VAL A 27 2.03 3.72 -6.29
N LEU A 28 3.15 4.44 -6.26
CA LEU A 28 3.88 4.84 -7.47
C LEU A 28 4.42 3.64 -8.24
N TRP A 29 5.02 2.67 -7.55
CA TRP A 29 5.58 1.49 -8.20
C TRP A 29 4.49 0.50 -8.63
N THR A 30 3.35 0.44 -7.92
CA THR A 30 2.15 -0.28 -8.36
C THR A 30 1.59 0.31 -9.66
N ARG A 31 1.39 1.63 -9.73
CA ARG A 31 0.99 2.32 -10.97
C ARG A 31 1.97 2.05 -12.11
N SER A 32 3.28 2.17 -11.83
CA SER A 32 4.32 1.90 -12.82
C SER A 32 4.23 0.45 -13.33
N PHE A 33 4.01 -0.52 -12.45
CA PHE A 33 3.79 -1.92 -12.81
C PHE A 33 2.53 -2.10 -13.68
N ILE A 34 1.41 -1.46 -13.32
CA ILE A 34 0.17 -1.48 -14.12
C ILE A 34 0.43 -0.93 -15.52
N ILE A 35 1.11 0.20 -15.64
CA ILE A 35 1.46 0.84 -16.92
C ILE A 35 2.36 -0.07 -17.76
N SER A 36 3.47 -0.54 -17.19
CA SER A 36 4.41 -1.42 -17.88
C SER A 36 3.76 -2.73 -18.31
N THR A 37 2.90 -3.29 -17.47
CA THR A 37 2.11 -4.47 -17.80
C THR A 37 1.15 -4.19 -18.94
N ALA A 38 0.30 -3.15 -18.85
CA ALA A 38 -0.69 -2.83 -19.86
C ALA A 38 -0.07 -2.56 -21.24
N ALA A 39 0.99 -1.74 -21.29
CA ALA A 39 1.66 -1.36 -22.52
C ALA A 39 2.75 -2.35 -22.98
N SER A 40 2.99 -3.42 -22.22
CA SER A 40 4.06 -4.41 -22.48
C SER A 40 5.45 -3.74 -22.63
N LEU A 41 5.75 -2.80 -21.73
CA LEU A 41 7.00 -2.06 -21.75
C LEU A 41 8.19 -2.96 -21.37
N GLY A 42 9.37 -2.62 -21.92
CA GLY A 42 10.61 -3.37 -21.67
C GLY A 42 11.20 -3.19 -20.27
N ASP A 43 10.62 -2.32 -19.44
CA ASP A 43 11.04 -2.03 -18.07
C ASP A 43 10.26 -2.82 -17.00
N LEU A 44 9.38 -3.75 -17.41
CA LEU A 44 8.54 -4.50 -16.47
C LEU A 44 9.36 -5.21 -15.39
N GLU A 45 10.48 -5.84 -15.73
CA GLU A 45 11.34 -6.53 -14.75
C GLU A 45 11.94 -5.56 -13.71
N PRO A 46 12.66 -4.49 -14.08
CA PRO A 46 13.21 -3.57 -13.09
C PRO A 46 12.14 -2.82 -12.28
N VAL A 47 10.98 -2.50 -12.89
CA VAL A 47 9.83 -1.91 -12.17
C VAL A 47 9.27 -2.88 -11.14
N THR A 48 9.03 -4.14 -11.52
CA THR A 48 8.52 -5.18 -10.61
C THR A 48 9.49 -5.42 -9.46
N LYS A 49 10.79 -5.49 -9.74
CA LYS A 49 11.83 -5.65 -8.70
C LYS A 49 11.82 -4.49 -7.72
N ARG A 50 11.59 -3.27 -8.19
CA ARG A 50 11.53 -2.08 -7.34
C ARG A 50 10.26 -2.03 -6.48
N LEU A 51 9.13 -2.44 -7.04
CA LEU A 51 7.87 -2.63 -6.31
C LEU A 51 8.03 -3.68 -5.21
N MET A 52 8.55 -4.86 -5.54
CA MET A 52 8.73 -5.97 -4.59
C MET A 52 9.79 -5.72 -3.51
N ARG A 53 10.56 -4.62 -3.60
CA ARG A 53 11.43 -4.17 -2.50
C ARG A 53 10.64 -3.46 -1.38
N ASN A 54 9.48 -2.89 -1.71
CA ASN A 54 8.69 -2.07 -0.79
C ASN A 54 8.27 -2.82 0.50
N PRO A 55 7.83 -4.10 0.47
CA PRO A 55 7.57 -4.89 1.68
C PRO A 55 8.78 -4.98 2.62
N THR A 56 9.98 -5.24 2.06
CA THR A 56 11.23 -5.28 2.84
C THR A 56 11.59 -3.91 3.41
N ASP A 57 11.36 -2.82 2.66
CA ASP A 57 11.61 -1.46 3.14
C ASP A 57 10.69 -1.13 4.34
N PHE A 58 9.39 -1.48 4.29
CA PHE A 58 8.48 -1.40 5.44
C PHE A 58 8.91 -2.32 6.60
N GLY A 59 9.29 -3.57 6.31
CA GLY A 59 9.76 -4.53 7.32
C GLY A 59 10.97 -4.00 8.09
N ASN A 60 11.90 -3.32 7.41
CA ASN A 60 13.05 -2.67 8.06
C ASN A 60 12.62 -1.58 9.05
N LEU A 61 11.62 -0.78 8.72
CA LEU A 61 11.04 0.21 9.63
C LEU A 61 10.34 -0.47 10.81
N PHE A 62 9.45 -1.45 10.55
CA PHE A 62 8.71 -2.19 11.58
C PHE A 62 9.65 -2.87 12.57
N ARG A 63 10.79 -3.37 12.10
CA ARG A 63 11.80 -4.02 12.94
C ARG A 63 12.34 -3.08 14.04
N LEU A 64 12.37 -1.77 13.81
CA LEU A 64 12.82 -0.79 14.81
C LEU A 64 11.87 -0.67 16.00
N PHE A 65 10.59 -1.00 15.79
CA PHE A 65 9.53 -0.83 16.78
C PHE A 65 9.09 -2.17 17.40
N TYR A 66 8.83 -3.17 16.57
CA TYR A 66 8.22 -4.44 16.98
C TYR A 66 9.23 -5.61 17.02
N GLY A 67 10.45 -5.40 16.55
CA GLY A 67 11.48 -6.44 16.48
C GLY A 67 11.33 -7.37 15.28
N ARG A 68 12.23 -8.36 15.20
CA ARG A 68 12.45 -9.14 13.97
C ARG A 68 11.26 -9.99 13.54
N GLN A 69 10.57 -10.64 14.46
CA GLN A 69 9.52 -11.60 14.10
C GLN A 69 8.32 -10.89 13.49
N THR A 70 7.81 -9.87 14.16
CA THR A 70 6.69 -9.04 13.67
C THR A 70 7.03 -8.36 12.35
N ALA A 71 8.25 -7.85 12.19
CA ALA A 71 8.70 -7.26 10.94
C ALA A 71 8.68 -8.25 9.75
N LEU A 72 9.09 -9.50 9.98
CA LEU A 72 9.08 -10.53 8.94
C LEU A 72 7.66 -10.97 8.57
N GLU A 73 6.75 -11.01 9.54
CA GLU A 73 5.36 -11.35 9.31
C GLU A 73 4.65 -10.27 8.48
N PHE A 74 4.88 -8.99 8.81
CA PHE A 74 4.41 -7.88 7.97
C PHE A 74 4.99 -7.95 6.55
N GLU A 75 6.31 -8.15 6.42
CA GLU A 75 6.97 -8.25 5.12
C GLU A 75 6.39 -9.37 4.26
N ASP A 76 6.08 -10.53 4.85
CA ASP A 76 5.47 -11.66 4.15
C ASP A 76 4.05 -11.35 3.68
N LEU A 77 3.19 -10.84 4.58
CA LEU A 77 1.81 -10.43 4.24
C LEU A 77 1.80 -9.39 3.11
N PHE A 78 2.65 -8.37 3.20
CA PHE A 78 2.71 -7.29 2.20
C PHE A 78 3.38 -7.73 0.89
N THR A 79 4.27 -8.72 0.93
CA THR A 79 4.80 -9.38 -0.27
C THR A 79 3.72 -10.16 -1.00
N GLN A 80 2.91 -10.94 -0.28
CA GLN A 80 1.78 -11.67 -0.83
C GLN A 80 0.75 -10.71 -1.44
N HIS A 81 0.48 -9.59 -0.77
CA HIS A 81 -0.40 -8.53 -1.28
C HIS A 81 -0.03 -8.07 -2.69
N LEU A 82 1.24 -7.69 -2.89
CA LEU A 82 1.74 -7.22 -4.19
C LEU A 82 1.76 -8.32 -5.26
N GLN A 83 2.02 -9.57 -4.86
CA GLN A 83 1.96 -10.71 -5.78
C GLN A 83 0.53 -10.94 -6.28
N LEU A 84 -0.46 -10.91 -5.40
CA LEU A 84 -1.88 -11.08 -5.73
C LEU A 84 -2.41 -9.93 -6.60
N ALA A 85 -2.03 -8.69 -6.30
CA ALA A 85 -2.30 -7.54 -7.18
C ALA A 85 -1.70 -7.76 -8.57
N GLY A 86 -0.46 -8.25 -8.65
CA GLY A 86 0.22 -8.61 -9.89
C GLY A 86 -0.51 -9.70 -10.68
N GLU A 87 -1.01 -10.74 -10.01
CA GLU A 87 -1.83 -11.79 -10.61
C GLU A 87 -3.14 -11.24 -11.19
N LEU A 88 -3.84 -10.40 -10.42
CA LEU A 88 -5.08 -9.75 -10.84
C LEU A 88 -4.86 -8.92 -12.12
N VAL A 89 -3.88 -8.02 -12.14
CA VAL A 89 -3.59 -7.17 -13.31
C VAL A 89 -3.24 -8.02 -14.54
N ASN A 90 -2.46 -9.08 -14.37
CA ASN A 90 -2.11 -9.99 -15.46
C ASN A 90 -3.31 -10.79 -15.99
N ALA A 91 -4.22 -11.22 -15.12
CA ALA A 91 -5.46 -11.89 -15.51
C ALA A 91 -6.40 -10.94 -16.27
N LEU A 92 -6.57 -9.71 -15.77
CA LEU A 92 -7.32 -8.65 -16.44
C LEU A 92 -6.76 -8.36 -17.84
N LYS A 93 -5.44 -8.23 -18.00
CA LYS A 93 -4.79 -8.04 -19.30
C LYS A 93 -5.08 -9.17 -20.29
N LYS A 94 -5.18 -10.41 -19.82
CA LYS A 94 -5.48 -11.59 -20.64
C LYS A 94 -6.97 -11.75 -20.95
N GLY A 95 -7.84 -10.99 -20.29
CA GLY A 95 -9.29 -11.20 -20.35
C GLY A 95 -9.75 -12.49 -19.66
N ASP A 96 -8.94 -13.04 -18.75
CA ASP A 96 -9.28 -14.25 -18.00
C ASP A 96 -10.07 -13.88 -16.75
N THR A 97 -11.40 -13.81 -16.90
CA THR A 97 -12.30 -13.36 -15.83
C THR A 97 -12.27 -14.28 -14.62
N ALA A 98 -12.16 -15.60 -14.82
CA ALA A 98 -12.14 -16.55 -13.72
C ALA A 98 -10.86 -16.41 -12.88
N ALA A 99 -9.70 -16.24 -13.53
CA ALA A 99 -8.45 -15.97 -12.83
C ALA A 99 -8.46 -14.60 -12.13
N ALA A 100 -9.04 -13.57 -12.77
CA ALA A 100 -9.16 -12.25 -12.17
C ALA A 100 -10.05 -12.27 -10.92
N ASP A 101 -11.19 -12.95 -10.97
CA ASP A 101 -12.11 -13.05 -9.83
C ASP A 101 -11.48 -13.80 -8.64
N GLU A 102 -10.73 -14.86 -8.92
CA GLU A 102 -10.01 -15.62 -7.89
C GLU A 102 -8.85 -14.82 -7.28
N ALA A 103 -8.05 -14.12 -8.10
CA ALA A 103 -6.97 -13.27 -7.61
C ALA A 103 -7.53 -12.11 -6.78
N ARG A 104 -8.63 -11.48 -7.23
CA ARG A 104 -9.32 -10.42 -6.49
C ARG A 104 -9.78 -10.92 -5.12
N ARG A 105 -10.48 -12.05 -5.06
CA ARG A 105 -10.94 -12.63 -3.78
C ARG A 105 -9.78 -12.81 -2.80
N LYS A 106 -8.69 -13.44 -3.25
CA LYS A 106 -7.49 -13.64 -2.42
C LYS A 106 -6.83 -12.35 -2.00
N TRP A 107 -6.80 -11.34 -2.89
CA TRP A 107 -6.19 -10.05 -2.61
C TRP A 107 -6.94 -9.30 -1.50
N TYR A 108 -8.27 -9.34 -1.50
CA TYR A 108 -9.09 -8.80 -0.41
C TYR A 108 -8.95 -9.63 0.88
N GLU A 109 -8.91 -10.96 0.80
CA GLU A 109 -8.65 -11.82 1.99
C GLU A 109 -7.28 -11.52 2.62
N ASN A 110 -6.24 -11.31 1.81
CA ASN A 110 -4.93 -10.92 2.30
C ASN A 110 -4.93 -9.49 2.91
N ALA A 111 -5.75 -8.57 2.40
CA ALA A 111 -5.91 -7.26 3.02
C ALA A 111 -6.57 -7.37 4.40
N ASP A 112 -7.58 -8.22 4.57
CA ASP A 112 -8.18 -8.52 5.88
C ASP A 112 -7.15 -9.11 6.87
N GLU A 113 -6.25 -9.98 6.39
CA GLU A 113 -5.13 -10.51 7.19
C GLU A 113 -4.16 -9.40 7.62
N ILE A 114 -3.81 -8.48 6.72
CA ILE A 114 -2.96 -7.32 7.03
C ILE A 114 -3.62 -6.42 8.07
N VAL A 115 -4.90 -6.08 7.87
CA VAL A 115 -5.68 -5.23 8.77
C VAL A 115 -5.75 -5.84 10.18
N THR A 116 -6.04 -7.15 10.26
CA THR A 116 -6.06 -7.88 11.54
C THR A 116 -4.70 -7.83 12.22
N PHE A 117 -3.63 -8.12 11.47
CA PHE A 117 -2.26 -8.08 11.99
C PHE A 117 -1.87 -6.69 12.51
N LEU A 118 -2.19 -5.62 11.78
CA LEU A 118 -1.92 -4.24 12.20
C LEU A 118 -2.63 -3.92 13.52
N ALA A 119 -3.92 -4.21 13.62
CA ALA A 119 -4.70 -3.97 14.84
C ALA A 119 -4.20 -4.81 16.04
N GLU A 120 -3.68 -6.01 15.80
CA GLU A 120 -3.10 -6.86 16.86
C GLU A 120 -1.80 -6.29 17.45
N ILE A 121 -0.93 -5.71 16.61
CA ILE A 121 0.39 -5.25 17.06
C ILE A 121 0.38 -3.83 17.61
N ASN A 122 -0.63 -3.02 17.25
CA ASN A 122 -0.77 -1.64 17.70
C ASN A 122 -2.19 -1.35 18.19
N PRO A 123 -2.40 -1.08 19.50
CA PRO A 123 -3.72 -0.85 20.06
C PRO A 123 -4.37 0.48 19.63
N TYR A 124 -3.65 1.32 18.88
CA TYR A 124 -4.16 2.58 18.34
C TYR A 124 -4.55 2.48 16.87
N TRP A 125 -4.34 1.35 16.23
CA TRP A 125 -4.79 1.06 14.87
C TRP A 125 -6.12 0.32 14.94
N ASP A 126 -7.22 1.05 14.74
CA ASP A 126 -8.56 0.47 14.75
C ASP A 126 -8.78 -0.43 13.53
N VAL A 127 -9.38 -1.60 13.76
CA VAL A 127 -9.56 -2.62 12.73
C VAL A 127 -10.55 -2.18 11.64
N GLU A 128 -11.58 -1.40 11.99
CA GLU A 128 -12.57 -0.92 11.03
C GLU A 128 -12.01 0.23 10.21
N ASP A 129 -11.28 1.17 10.85
CA ASP A 129 -10.63 2.27 10.13
C ASP A 129 -9.59 1.74 9.11
N TRP A 130 -8.77 0.77 9.50
CA TRP A 130 -7.81 0.13 8.58
C TRP A 130 -8.50 -0.69 7.50
N ARG A 131 -9.62 -1.36 7.78
CA ARG A 131 -10.40 -2.07 6.77
C ARG A 131 -10.94 -1.10 5.72
N ASP A 132 -11.52 0.03 6.14
CA ASP A 132 -12.05 1.05 5.24
C ASP A 132 -10.94 1.62 4.33
N PHE A 133 -9.74 1.89 4.88
CA PHE A 133 -8.59 2.32 4.09
C PHE A 133 -8.16 1.30 3.03
N PHE A 134 -8.01 0.02 3.43
CA PHE A 134 -7.64 -1.02 2.48
C PHE A 134 -8.73 -1.24 1.43
N ASP A 135 -9.99 -1.37 1.80
CA ASP A 135 -11.10 -1.56 0.85
C ASP A 135 -11.16 -0.43 -0.20
N SER A 136 -11.03 0.82 0.25
CA SER A 136 -10.98 1.98 -0.66
C SER A 136 -9.77 1.92 -1.59
N HIS A 137 -8.57 1.67 -1.03
CA HIS A 137 -7.33 1.57 -1.79
C HIS A 137 -7.39 0.45 -2.85
N LEU A 138 -7.88 -0.73 -2.47
CA LEU A 138 -8.05 -1.89 -3.35
C LEU A 138 -9.00 -1.59 -4.50
N GLN A 139 -10.17 -1.00 -4.19
CA GLN A 139 -11.17 -0.64 -5.18
C GLN A 139 -10.61 0.34 -6.21
N MET A 140 -9.93 1.40 -5.77
CA MET A 140 -9.37 2.42 -6.66
C MET A 140 -8.21 1.85 -7.50
N THR A 141 -7.33 1.05 -6.92
CA THR A 141 -6.19 0.44 -7.63
C THR A 141 -6.65 -0.55 -8.70
N GLU A 142 -7.67 -1.36 -8.41
CA GLU A 142 -8.27 -2.22 -9.44
C GLU A 142 -8.92 -1.38 -10.55
N GLN A 143 -9.65 -0.33 -10.18
CA GLN A 143 -10.26 0.57 -11.15
C GLN A 143 -9.21 1.25 -12.04
N GLU A 144 -8.08 1.69 -11.49
CA GLU A 144 -6.93 2.20 -12.24
C GLU A 144 -6.45 1.16 -13.27
N ALA A 145 -6.25 -0.09 -12.86
CA ALA A 145 -5.83 -1.17 -13.76
C ALA A 145 -6.82 -1.38 -14.90
N VAL A 146 -8.12 -1.42 -14.62
CA VAL A 146 -9.19 -1.58 -15.63
C VAL A 146 -9.21 -0.39 -16.60
N LEU A 147 -9.13 0.84 -16.10
CA LEU A 147 -9.11 2.05 -16.91
C LEU A 147 -7.89 2.09 -17.83
N ARG A 148 -6.70 1.80 -17.28
CA ARG A 148 -5.45 1.75 -18.03
C ARG A 148 -5.49 0.70 -19.14
N LEU A 149 -5.93 -0.53 -18.82
CA LEU A 149 -6.06 -1.63 -19.79
C LEU A 149 -7.11 -1.34 -20.88
N SER A 150 -8.13 -0.54 -20.56
CA SER A 150 -9.18 -0.14 -21.49
C SER A 150 -8.84 1.12 -22.32
N GLY A 151 -7.64 1.69 -22.14
CA GLY A 151 -7.21 2.90 -22.86
C GLY A 151 -7.85 4.20 -22.38
N LYS A 152 -8.49 4.20 -21.20
CA LYS A 152 -9.12 5.37 -20.57
C LYS A 152 -8.11 6.15 -19.74
N TYR A 153 -7.09 6.69 -20.41
CA TYR A 153 -5.92 7.26 -19.73
C TYR A 153 -6.21 8.53 -18.94
N ALA A 154 -7.17 9.35 -19.38
CA ALA A 154 -7.51 10.57 -18.66
C ALA A 154 -8.14 10.23 -17.29
N GLU A 155 -9.02 9.24 -17.27
CA GLU A 155 -9.66 8.75 -16.05
C GLU A 155 -8.68 8.00 -15.16
N ASP A 156 -7.77 7.19 -15.72
CA ASP A 156 -6.77 6.49 -14.91
C ASP A 156 -5.70 7.44 -14.33
N VAL A 157 -5.41 8.57 -14.99
CA VAL A 157 -4.61 9.64 -14.38
C VAL A 157 -5.37 10.31 -13.23
N ALA A 158 -6.65 10.63 -13.42
CA ALA A 158 -7.44 11.30 -12.39
C ALA A 158 -7.64 10.44 -11.13
N ILE A 159 -7.90 9.14 -11.28
CA ILE A 159 -8.08 8.27 -10.11
C ILE A 159 -6.78 8.06 -9.32
N PHE A 160 -5.62 8.21 -9.97
CA PHE A 160 -4.35 8.09 -9.26
C PHE A 160 -4.14 9.22 -8.25
N ASP A 161 -4.67 10.42 -8.51
CA ASP A 161 -4.64 11.50 -7.51
C ASP A 161 -5.38 11.06 -6.22
N GLU A 162 -6.50 10.35 -6.35
CA GLU A 162 -7.26 9.80 -5.21
C GLU A 162 -6.50 8.66 -4.49
N ILE A 163 -5.81 7.79 -5.25
CA ILE A 163 -4.96 6.73 -4.70
C ILE A 163 -3.78 7.32 -3.90
N GLU A 164 -3.14 8.37 -4.41
CA GLU A 164 -2.05 9.06 -3.72
C GLU A 164 -2.54 9.71 -2.43
N GLU A 165 -3.70 10.37 -2.46
CA GLU A 165 -4.32 10.95 -1.25
C GLU A 165 -4.60 9.88 -0.19
N GLU A 166 -5.13 8.72 -0.59
CA GLU A 166 -5.42 7.62 0.33
C GLU A 166 -4.15 7.03 0.95
N ALA A 167 -3.10 6.83 0.15
CA ALA A 167 -1.80 6.38 0.64
C ALA A 167 -1.20 7.34 1.69
N LEU A 168 -1.43 8.65 1.53
CA LEU A 168 -0.99 9.64 2.52
C LEU A 168 -1.79 9.55 3.82
N LYS A 169 -3.10 9.27 3.77
CA LYS A 169 -3.91 9.02 4.98
C LYS A 169 -3.44 7.76 5.71
N MET A 170 -3.19 6.68 4.98
CA MET A 170 -2.65 5.43 5.55
C MET A 170 -1.29 5.66 6.21
N ALA A 171 -0.43 6.49 5.60
CA ALA A 171 0.84 6.88 6.20
C ALA A 171 0.67 7.68 7.50
N ASP A 172 -0.27 8.62 7.53
CA ASP A 172 -0.56 9.45 8.68
C ASP A 172 -1.16 8.63 9.83
N GLU A 173 -2.09 7.70 9.55
CA GLU A 173 -2.63 6.77 10.55
C GLU A 173 -1.54 5.84 11.12
N MET A 174 -0.70 5.29 10.24
CA MET A 174 0.43 4.46 10.67
C MET A 174 1.39 5.25 11.57
N PHE A 175 1.66 6.51 11.21
CA PHE A 175 2.50 7.40 12.02
C PHE A 175 1.87 7.66 13.40
N GLU A 176 0.59 8.00 13.44
CA GLU A 176 -0.12 8.28 14.69
C GLU A 176 -0.09 7.09 15.66
N GLY A 177 -0.34 5.87 15.18
CA GLY A 177 -0.28 4.70 16.04
C GLY A 177 1.13 4.41 16.56
N LEU A 178 2.17 4.60 15.75
CA LEU A 178 3.55 4.40 16.19
C LEU A 178 3.98 5.41 17.26
N ILE A 179 3.66 6.70 17.09
CA ILE A 179 4.03 7.71 18.10
C ILE A 179 3.24 7.53 19.40
N LYS A 180 1.97 7.10 19.33
CA LYS A 180 1.13 6.84 20.51
C LYS A 180 1.60 5.59 21.28
N GLN A 181 2.00 4.52 20.59
CA GLN A 181 2.44 3.29 21.25
C GLN A 181 3.86 3.37 21.81
N PHE A 182 4.80 3.94 21.06
CA PHE A 182 6.22 3.91 21.42
C PHE A 182 6.73 5.21 22.04
N TYR A 183 5.86 6.20 22.23
CA TYR A 183 6.21 7.49 22.81
C TYR A 183 7.43 8.09 22.09
N VAL A 184 7.40 8.09 20.75
CA VAL A 184 8.49 8.62 19.94
C VAL A 184 8.60 10.11 20.22
N CYS A 185 9.67 10.50 20.89
CA CYS A 185 10.07 11.88 21.18
C CYS A 185 11.37 12.22 20.47
#